data_AF-A0ABC8T0F1-F1
#
_entry.id   AF-A0ABC8T0F1-F1
#
_cell.length_a   1.000
_cell.length_b   1.000
_cell.length_c   1.000
_cell.angle_alpha   90.00
_cell.angle_beta   90.00
_cell.angle_gamma   90.00
#
_symmetry.space_group_name_H-M   'P 1'
#
loop_
_entity.id
_entity.type
_entity.pdbx_description
1 polymer ?
#
loop_
_entity_poly.entity_id
_entity_poly.type
_entity_poly.pdbx_seq_one_letter_code
_entity_poly.pdbx_strand_id
1 'polypeptide(L)'
;MCSKVLTQRGLDEALKWVKEQPAWKRSKGRDHILSGHHPWSFKSVRRFMKNAIGLLLDMDSTGNWYKPGQVWLEKDMILPYAPNVDLCDAKCLLEIESNRSTLLLFRGRLKRNAGGKICAKLVSELNGADGVVIEKGSAGEAGKAAA
;
A
#
# COMPACT_ATOMS: atom_id res chain seq x y z
N MET A 1 -17.79 8.26 -3.89
CA MET A 1 -18.02 7.95 -5.32
C MET A 1 -16.85 7.11 -5.86
N CYS A 2 -17.00 5.79 -5.94
CA CYS A 2 -16.13 4.91 -6.73
C CYS A 2 -16.90 3.61 -6.98
N SER A 3 -17.83 3.61 -7.93
CA SER A 3 -18.77 2.48 -8.14
C SER A 3 -18.69 1.81 -9.50
N LYS A 4 -17.67 2.09 -10.32
CA LYS A 4 -17.39 1.25 -11.49
C LYS A 4 -16.32 0.23 -11.13
N VAL A 5 -16.76 -0.92 -10.60
CA VAL A 5 -15.95 -2.13 -10.61
C VAL A 5 -15.72 -2.50 -12.07
N LEU A 6 -14.47 -2.43 -12.53
CA LEU A 6 -14.14 -2.90 -13.88
C LEU A 6 -14.53 -4.38 -13.98
N THR A 7 -15.25 -4.72 -15.06
CA THR A 7 -15.53 -6.12 -15.38
C THR A 7 -14.21 -6.84 -15.66
N GLN A 8 -14.20 -8.18 -15.58
CA GLN A 8 -13.00 -8.97 -15.91
C GLN A 8 -12.47 -8.61 -17.31
N ARG A 9 -13.39 -8.46 -18.28
CA ARG A 9 -13.08 -7.99 -19.63
C ARG A 9 -12.41 -6.61 -19.64
N GLY A 10 -12.93 -5.67 -18.86
CA GLY A 10 -12.34 -4.33 -18.75
C GLY A 10 -10.94 -4.35 -18.14
N LEU A 11 -10.67 -5.22 -17.17
CA LEU A 11 -9.33 -5.41 -16.61
C LEU A 11 -8.36 -6.03 -17.62
N ASP A 12 -8.81 -6.97 -18.43
CA ASP A 12 -8.00 -7.61 -19.47
C ASP A 12 -7.67 -6.64 -20.62
N GLU A 13 -8.64 -5.81 -21.03
CA GLU A 13 -8.43 -4.74 -22.01
C GLU A 13 -7.46 -3.67 -21.49
N ALA A 14 -7.63 -3.24 -20.23
CA ALA A 14 -6.69 -2.31 -19.59
C ALA A 14 -5.28 -2.90 -19.48
N LEU A 15 -5.16 -4.17 -19.10
CA LEU A 15 -3.88 -4.88 -19.03
C LEU A 15 -3.19 -4.90 -20.41
N LYS A 16 -3.93 -5.25 -21.46
CA LYS A 16 -3.43 -5.25 -22.83
C LYS A 16 -2.93 -3.85 -23.21
N TRP A 17 -3.76 -2.84 -23.01
CA TRP A 17 -3.42 -1.46 -23.32
C TRP A 17 -2.17 -0.99 -22.59
N VAL A 18 -2.07 -1.24 -21.27
CA VAL A 18 -0.88 -0.89 -20.46
C VAL A 18 0.37 -1.55 -21.03
N LYS A 19 0.32 -2.84 -21.36
CA LYS A 19 1.47 -3.57 -21.89
C LYS A 19 1.91 -3.12 -23.28
N GLU A 20 1.00 -2.52 -24.04
CA GLU A 20 1.28 -2.00 -25.38
C GLU A 20 1.99 -0.63 -25.34
N GLN A 21 1.95 0.08 -24.22
CA GLN A 21 2.55 1.40 -24.09
C GLN A 21 4.07 1.36 -24.25
N PRO A 22 4.70 2.32 -24.96
CA PRO A 22 6.15 2.39 -25.11
C PRO A 22 6.89 2.41 -23.77
N ALA A 23 6.35 3.13 -22.77
CA ALA A 23 6.90 3.18 -21.43
C ALA A 23 6.96 1.79 -20.79
N TRP A 24 5.87 1.02 -20.87
CA TRP A 24 5.84 -0.34 -20.34
C TRP A 24 6.81 -1.26 -21.08
N LYS A 25 6.84 -1.20 -22.41
CA LYS A 25 7.76 -2.02 -23.23
C LYS A 25 9.22 -1.75 -22.88
N ARG A 26 9.59 -0.49 -22.60
CA ARG A 26 10.95 -0.08 -22.23
C ARG A 26 11.42 -0.67 -20.91
N SER A 27 10.58 -0.63 -19.87
CA SER A 27 10.98 -1.02 -18.51
C SER A 27 10.44 -2.37 -18.04
N LYS A 28 9.54 -2.97 -18.82
CA LYS A 28 8.71 -4.12 -18.44
C LYS A 28 7.90 -3.84 -17.16
N GLY A 29 7.49 -2.60 -16.97
CA GLY A 29 6.69 -2.12 -15.84
C GLY A 29 7.50 -1.67 -14.62
N ARG A 30 8.83 -1.79 -14.60
CA ARG A 30 9.64 -1.53 -13.40
C ARG A 30 9.58 -0.10 -12.88
N ASP A 31 9.42 0.87 -13.78
CA ASP A 31 9.28 2.31 -13.51
C ASP A 31 7.82 2.77 -13.40
N HIS A 32 6.85 1.86 -13.36
CA HIS A 32 5.42 2.19 -13.27
C HIS A 32 4.93 2.08 -11.84
N ILE A 33 4.05 3.00 -11.44
CA ILE A 33 3.35 2.99 -10.16
C ILE A 33 1.87 2.65 -10.43
N LEU A 34 1.34 1.64 -9.73
CA LEU A 34 -0.05 1.22 -9.85
C LEU A 34 -0.78 1.45 -8.52
N SER A 35 -1.80 2.29 -8.54
CA SER A 35 -2.65 2.51 -7.37
C SER A 35 -3.66 1.36 -7.21
N GLY A 36 -3.40 0.48 -6.23
CA GLY A 36 -4.17 -0.72 -5.93
C GLY A 36 -4.66 -0.75 -4.49
N HIS A 37 -5.14 0.38 -3.97
CA HIS A 37 -5.44 0.56 -2.54
C HIS A 37 -6.61 -0.29 -2.01
N HIS A 38 -7.39 -0.97 -2.86
CA HIS A 38 -8.34 -1.98 -2.41
C HIS A 38 -7.73 -3.38 -2.63
N PRO A 39 -7.79 -4.32 -1.67
CA PRO A 39 -7.09 -5.60 -1.76
C PRO A 39 -7.50 -6.46 -2.96
N TRP A 40 -8.72 -6.24 -3.47
CA TRP A 40 -9.26 -6.93 -4.65
C TRP A 40 -8.90 -6.24 -5.98
N SER A 41 -8.35 -5.03 -5.96
CA SER A 41 -7.93 -4.31 -7.16
C SER A 41 -6.89 -5.13 -7.92
N PHE A 42 -7.10 -5.28 -9.23
CA PHE A 42 -6.23 -6.05 -10.11
C PHE A 42 -6.08 -7.54 -9.76
N LYS A 43 -6.87 -8.13 -8.85
CA LYS A 43 -6.63 -9.50 -8.35
C LYS A 43 -6.38 -10.54 -9.47
N SER A 44 -7.17 -10.50 -10.54
CA SER A 44 -7.04 -11.42 -11.68
C SER A 44 -5.84 -11.13 -12.60
N VAL A 45 -5.45 -9.86 -12.72
CA VAL A 45 -4.40 -9.40 -13.65
C VAL A 45 -3.06 -9.08 -12.97
N ARG A 46 -2.99 -9.03 -11.63
CA ARG A 46 -1.83 -8.60 -10.84
C ARG A 46 -0.57 -9.39 -11.16
N ARG A 47 -0.70 -10.71 -11.39
CA ARG A 47 0.43 -11.58 -11.79
C ARG A 47 1.15 -11.08 -13.04
N PHE A 48 0.45 -10.38 -13.92
CA PHE A 48 0.98 -9.87 -15.19
C PHE A 48 1.60 -8.48 -15.08
N MET A 49 1.37 -7.81 -13.95
CA MET A 49 1.85 -6.46 -13.66
C MET A 49 2.74 -6.40 -12.41
N LYS A 50 3.14 -7.56 -11.88
CA LYS A 50 3.95 -7.71 -10.66
C LYS A 50 5.28 -6.95 -10.68
N ASN A 51 5.79 -6.59 -11.86
CA ASN A 51 7.02 -5.80 -11.96
C ASN A 51 6.81 -4.30 -11.67
N ALA A 52 5.57 -3.81 -11.63
CA ALA A 52 5.26 -2.43 -11.28
C ALA A 52 5.23 -2.21 -9.77
N ILE A 53 5.52 -0.99 -9.34
CA ILE A 53 5.47 -0.58 -7.93
C ILE A 53 3.99 -0.50 -7.54
N GLY A 54 3.55 -1.41 -6.67
CA GLY A 54 2.19 -1.40 -6.13
C GLY A 54 2.07 -0.39 -4.99
N LEU A 55 1.04 0.46 -5.05
CA LEU A 55 0.55 1.18 -3.89
C LEU A 55 -0.58 0.37 -3.27
N LEU A 56 -0.28 -0.31 -2.18
CA LEU A 56 -1.11 -1.34 -1.57
C LEU A 56 -1.69 -0.87 -0.23
N LEU A 57 -2.77 -1.51 0.21
CA LEU A 57 -3.35 -1.27 1.54
C LEU A 57 -2.65 -2.07 2.64
N ASP A 58 -2.18 -3.27 2.29
CA ASP A 58 -1.66 -4.24 3.25
C ASP A 58 -0.80 -5.28 2.51
N MET A 59 -0.04 -6.05 3.26
CA MET A 59 0.68 -7.25 2.82
C MET A 59 -0.01 -8.47 3.46
N ASP A 60 -0.92 -9.09 2.72
CA ASP A 60 -1.63 -10.29 3.19
C ASP A 60 -0.72 -11.53 3.17
N SER A 61 -0.47 -12.09 4.35
CA SER A 61 0.26 -13.35 4.52
C SER A 61 -0.58 -14.62 4.33
N THR A 62 -1.90 -14.52 4.12
CA THR A 62 -2.78 -15.68 3.98
C THR A 62 -2.89 -16.22 2.56
N GLY A 63 -2.48 -15.45 1.56
CA GLY A 63 -2.66 -15.82 0.16
C GLY A 63 -4.04 -15.49 -0.42
N ASN A 64 -4.94 -14.91 0.38
CA ASN A 64 -6.31 -14.59 -0.01
C ASN A 64 -6.36 -13.37 -0.95
N TRP A 65 -5.55 -12.36 -0.66
CA TRP A 65 -5.44 -11.14 -1.46
C TRP A 65 -4.27 -11.22 -2.42
N TYR A 66 -3.09 -11.66 -1.97
CA TYR A 66 -1.87 -11.71 -2.78
C TYR A 66 -1.31 -13.14 -2.80
N LYS A 67 -1.15 -13.73 -3.98
CA LYS A 67 -0.43 -15.01 -4.14
C LYS A 67 1.08 -14.80 -3.98
N PRO A 68 1.85 -15.86 -3.62
CA PRO A 68 3.31 -15.78 -3.57
C PRO A 68 3.91 -15.19 -4.85
N GLY A 69 4.83 -14.23 -4.71
CA GLY A 69 5.50 -13.57 -5.82
C GLY A 69 4.63 -12.58 -6.61
N GLN A 70 3.57 -12.05 -6.00
CA GLN A 70 2.79 -10.94 -6.57
C GLN A 70 3.10 -9.58 -5.96
N VAL A 71 3.64 -9.55 -4.74
CA VAL A 71 3.96 -8.34 -3.97
C VAL A 71 5.26 -8.54 -3.20
N TRP A 72 6.01 -7.46 -3.00
CA TRP A 72 7.33 -7.47 -2.33
C TRP A 72 7.56 -6.21 -1.50
N LEU A 73 8.11 -6.36 -0.30
CA LEU A 73 8.48 -5.24 0.58
C LEU A 73 9.62 -4.38 0.00
N GLU A 74 10.52 -4.99 -0.77
CA GLU A 74 11.66 -4.30 -1.42
C GLU A 74 11.22 -3.31 -2.51
N LYS A 75 9.95 -3.33 -2.91
CA LYS A 75 9.48 -2.61 -4.09
C LYS A 75 8.13 -1.94 -3.92
N ASP A 76 7.16 -2.61 -3.29
CA ASP A 76 5.81 -2.11 -3.14
C ASP A 76 5.66 -1.27 -1.87
N MET A 77 4.82 -0.24 -1.94
CA MET A 77 4.58 0.69 -0.85
C MET A 77 3.20 0.45 -0.23
N ILE A 78 3.16 0.26 1.08
CA ILE A 78 1.91 0.18 1.83
C ILE A 78 1.50 1.61 2.19
N LEU A 79 0.33 2.03 1.73
CA LEU A 79 -0.22 3.33 2.05
C LEU A 79 -1.07 3.25 3.32
N PRO A 80 -1.01 4.28 4.19
CA PRO A 80 -1.93 4.37 5.31
C PRO A 80 -3.37 4.58 4.81
N TYR A 81 -4.33 4.00 5.52
CA TYR A 81 -5.75 4.28 5.28
C TYR A 81 -6.01 5.77 5.57
N ALA A 82 -6.69 6.48 4.67
CA ALA A 82 -6.81 7.94 4.78
C ALA A 82 -7.34 8.44 6.16
N PRO A 83 -8.35 7.81 6.79
CA PRO A 83 -8.76 8.12 8.16
C PRO A 83 -7.71 7.94 9.27
N ASN A 84 -6.59 7.26 9.02
CA ASN A 84 -5.54 7.03 10.01
C ASN A 84 -4.46 8.13 9.99
N VAL A 85 -4.51 9.04 9.03
CA VAL A 85 -3.53 10.13 8.88
C VAL A 85 -4.23 11.48 8.94
N ASP A 86 -3.51 12.51 9.35
CA ASP A 86 -3.99 13.88 9.28
C ASP A 86 -3.84 14.42 7.86
N LEU A 87 -4.84 15.18 7.42
CA LEU A 87 -4.74 15.94 6.18
C LEU A 87 -3.78 17.10 6.43
N CYS A 88 -2.72 17.15 5.63
CA CYS A 88 -1.73 18.22 5.65
C CYS A 88 -1.88 19.02 4.37
N ASP A 89 -2.29 20.28 4.50
CA ASP A 89 -2.41 21.21 3.38
C ASP A 89 -1.03 21.79 2.99
N ALA A 90 -1.02 22.68 1.99
CA ALA A 90 0.22 23.28 1.50
C ALA A 90 0.99 24.06 2.58
N LYS A 91 0.28 24.69 3.52
CA LYS A 91 0.90 25.45 4.61
C LYS A 91 1.56 24.49 5.61
N CYS A 92 0.82 23.47 6.04
CA CYS A 92 1.34 22.40 6.89
C CYS A 92 2.59 21.75 6.28
N LEU A 93 2.59 21.48 4.96
CA LEU A 93 3.74 20.89 4.26
C LEU A 93 5.00 21.76 4.37
N LEU A 94 4.88 23.08 4.15
CA LEU A 94 6.00 24.02 4.26
C LEU A 94 6.55 24.10 5.69
N GLU A 95 5.68 24.01 6.69
CA GLU A 95 6.07 24.07 8.11
C GLU A 95 6.81 22.81 8.57
N ILE A 96 6.45 21.64 8.03
CA ILE A 96 7.04 20.35 8.45
C ILE A 96 8.21 19.90 7.58
N GLU A 97 8.40 20.43 6.37
CA GLU A 97 9.39 19.95 5.40
C GLU A 97 10.81 19.94 5.97
N SER A 98 11.20 21.00 6.69
CA SER A 98 12.52 21.13 7.33
C SER A 98 12.70 20.26 8.57
N ASN A 99 11.63 19.69 9.14
CA ASN A 99 11.63 18.93 10.38
C ASN A 99 11.17 17.47 10.22
N ARG A 100 11.05 16.97 8.98
CA ARG A 100 10.66 15.57 8.73
C ARG A 100 11.76 14.60 9.15
N SER A 101 11.65 14.06 10.37
CA SER A 101 12.49 12.98 10.87
C SER A 101 11.87 11.58 10.74
N THR A 102 10.55 11.49 10.53
CA THR A 102 9.85 10.20 10.39
C THR A 102 10.09 9.57 9.02
N LEU A 103 10.71 8.39 9.03
CA LEU A 103 10.92 7.53 7.87
C LEU A 103 9.77 6.53 7.66
N LEU A 104 9.28 5.91 8.75
CA LEU A 104 8.20 4.91 8.69
C LEU A 104 7.16 5.16 9.77
N LEU A 105 5.88 5.06 9.40
CA LEU A 105 4.74 5.17 10.30
C LEU A 105 3.91 3.88 10.26
N PHE A 106 3.79 3.22 11.40
CA PHE A 106 2.85 2.13 11.61
C PHE A 106 1.77 2.58 12.59
N ARG A 107 0.54 2.80 12.10
CA ARG A 107 -0.60 3.18 12.94
C ARG A 107 -1.78 2.23 12.75
N GLY A 108 -2.33 1.73 13.85
CA GLY A 108 -3.56 0.92 13.86
C GLY A 108 -3.38 -0.43 14.55
N ARG A 109 -4.18 -1.43 14.15
CA ARG A 109 -4.23 -2.74 14.82
C ARG A 109 -3.01 -3.59 14.46
N LEU A 110 -2.00 -3.59 15.32
CA LEU A 110 -0.75 -4.35 15.09
C LEU A 110 -0.91 -5.87 15.28
N LYS A 111 -1.91 -6.31 16.07
CA LYS A 111 -2.28 -7.72 16.21
C LYS A 111 -3.58 -7.97 15.46
N ARG A 112 -3.50 -8.62 14.31
CA ARG A 112 -4.64 -9.19 13.57
C ARG A 112 -4.47 -10.71 13.46
N ASN A 113 -5.55 -11.39 13.07
CA ASN A 113 -5.56 -12.80 12.65
C ASN A 113 -4.51 -13.06 11.55
N ALA A 114 -4.48 -14.25 10.94
CA ALA A 114 -3.41 -14.68 10.02
C ALA A 114 -2.95 -13.70 8.91
N GLY A 115 -3.76 -12.71 8.51
CA GLY A 115 -3.35 -11.63 7.58
C GLY A 115 -2.43 -10.55 8.19
N GLY A 116 -2.38 -10.39 9.52
CA GLY A 116 -1.54 -9.40 10.20
C GLY A 116 -0.13 -9.87 10.53
N LYS A 117 0.29 -11.07 10.11
CA LYS A 117 1.59 -11.65 10.49
C LYS A 117 2.77 -10.85 9.94
N ILE A 118 2.66 -10.34 8.71
CA ILE A 118 3.73 -9.53 8.10
C ILE A 118 3.88 -8.21 8.87
N CYS A 119 2.78 -7.50 9.12
CA CYS A 119 2.80 -6.27 9.92
C CYS A 119 3.33 -6.50 11.34
N ALA A 120 2.93 -7.58 12.01
CA ALA A 120 3.44 -7.93 13.33
C ALA A 120 4.96 -8.19 13.32
N LYS A 121 5.47 -8.86 12.28
CA LYS A 121 6.91 -9.07 12.13
C LYS A 121 7.64 -7.75 11.87
N LEU A 122 7.16 -6.91 10.95
CA LEU A 122 7.74 -5.59 10.68
C LEU A 122 7.82 -4.73 11.94
N VAL A 123 6.74 -4.67 12.71
CA VAL A 123 6.73 -3.98 14.01
C VAL A 123 7.78 -4.54 14.94
N SER A 124 7.93 -5.87 15.02
CA SER A 124 8.93 -6.50 15.89
C SER A 124 10.37 -6.15 15.48
N GLU A 125 10.67 -6.14 14.19
CA GLU A 125 12.04 -5.87 13.69
C GLU A 125 12.40 -4.37 13.73
N LEU A 126 11.42 -3.48 13.57
CA LEU A 126 11.64 -2.04 13.44
C LEU A 126 11.39 -1.27 14.75
N ASN A 127 10.92 -1.94 15.80
CA ASN A 127 10.63 -1.28 17.07
C ASN A 127 11.89 -0.68 17.69
N GLY A 128 11.88 0.64 17.92
CA GLY A 128 13.00 1.38 18.48
C GLY A 128 14.07 1.80 17.46
N ALA A 129 13.85 1.56 16.15
CA ALA A 129 14.71 2.10 15.11
C ALA A 129 14.50 3.61 14.94
N ASP A 130 15.59 4.32 14.60
CA ASP A 130 15.54 5.76 14.39
C ASP A 130 14.62 6.13 13.22
N GLY A 131 13.85 7.22 13.38
CA GLY A 131 12.85 7.66 12.42
C GLY A 131 11.64 6.71 12.25
N VAL A 132 11.48 5.67 13.07
CA VAL A 132 10.31 4.77 13.02
C VAL A 132 9.31 5.11 14.12
N VAL A 133 8.07 5.40 13.72
CA VAL A 133 6.95 5.69 14.62
C VAL A 133 5.95 4.53 14.58
N ILE A 134 5.66 3.95 15.75
CA ILE A 134 4.71 2.84 15.89
C ILE A 134 3.65 3.22 16.92
N GLU A 135 2.40 3.28 16.49
CA GLU A 135 1.25 3.68 17.28
C GLU A 135 0.15 2.61 17.22
N LYS A 136 -0.24 2.09 18.38
CA LYS A 136 -1.24 1.03 18.49
C LYS A 136 -2.64 1.65 18.56
N GLY A 137 -3.42 1.46 17.50
CA GLY A 137 -4.78 1.99 17.41
C GLY A 137 -5.82 0.95 16.98
N SER A 138 -7.08 1.38 16.92
CA SER A 138 -8.11 0.68 16.17
C SER A 138 -8.35 1.36 14.81
N ALA A 139 -9.24 0.85 13.95
CA ALA A 139 -9.50 1.50 12.66
C ALA A 139 -10.52 2.65 12.82
N GLY A 140 -10.35 3.74 12.07
CA GLY A 140 -11.26 4.90 12.06
C GLY A 140 -10.89 5.99 13.06
N GLU A 141 -11.62 7.10 13.05
CA GLU A 141 -11.38 8.28 13.90
C GLU A 141 -11.22 7.93 15.38
N ALA A 142 -12.09 7.07 15.92
CA ALA A 142 -12.00 6.60 17.31
C ALA A 142 -10.73 5.78 17.58
N GLY A 143 -10.23 5.09 16.57
CA GLY A 143 -8.99 4.32 16.63
C GLY A 143 -7.73 5.15 16.44
N LYS A 144 -7.84 6.29 15.73
CA LYS A 144 -6.81 7.33 15.61
C LYS A 144 -6.70 8.15 16.90
N ALA A 145 -7.82 8.52 17.51
CA ALA A 145 -7.86 9.25 18.78
C ALA A 145 -7.38 8.42 19.99
N ALA A 146 -7.41 7.09 19.87
CA ALA A 146 -6.97 6.15 20.90
C ALA A 146 -5.55 5.60 20.68
N ALA A 147 -4.87 6.01 19.61
CA ALA A 147 -3.52 5.56 19.22
C ALA A 147 -2.43 6.48 19.76
#